data_AF-A0A1Q7PD44-F1
#
_entry.id   AF-A0A1Q7PD44-F1
#
_cell.length_a   1.000
_cell.length_b   1.000
_cell.length_c   1.000
_cell.angle_alpha   90.00
_cell.angle_beta   90.00
_cell.angle_gamma   90.00
#
_symmetry.space_group_name_H-M   'P 1'
#
loop_
_entity.id
_entity.type
_entity.pdbx_description
1 polymer ?
#
loop_
_entity_poly.entity_id
_entity_poly.type
_entity_poly.pdbx_seq_one_letter_code
_entity_poly.pdbx_strand_id
1 'polypeptide(L)'
;MSARAAARLVSLGFPNVYRYQAGRADWFAAGFPREGTEAGMPRVADVAQRDVPTCRLDERVGDVRDRRPGAGSEPFVVVDGNRVVLGLVDAEALTGDPTTPVERVMQPDPVSFRPDVRIGETPQYFKKHGVRHTLVTTSDGVLVGLLRLPKTG
;
A
#
# COMPACT_ATOMS: atom_id res chain seq x y z
N MET A 1 5.86 21.74 3.95
CA MET A 1 6.90 22.81 4.10
C MET A 1 6.37 23.88 5.08
N SER A 2 7.22 24.46 5.93
CA SER A 2 6.76 25.52 6.84
C SER A 2 6.43 26.81 6.08
N ALA A 3 5.52 27.63 6.60
CA ALA A 3 5.18 28.91 5.98
C ALA A 3 6.41 29.82 5.81
N ARG A 4 7.33 29.79 6.78
CA ARG A 4 8.60 30.54 6.74
C ARG A 4 9.50 30.10 5.58
N ALA A 5 9.65 28.79 5.36
CA ALA A 5 10.48 28.27 4.27
C ALA A 5 9.86 28.57 2.89
N ALA A 6 8.54 28.44 2.76
CA ALA A 6 7.84 28.80 1.52
C ALA A 6 8.00 30.29 1.19
N ALA A 7 7.79 31.18 2.16
CA ALA A 7 8.01 32.62 1.99
C ALA A 7 9.46 32.93 1.60
N ARG A 8 10.43 32.21 2.16
CA ARG A 8 11.84 32.37 1.78
C ARG A 8 12.10 31.99 0.32
N LEU A 9 11.55 30.88 -0.16
CA LEU A 9 11.69 30.47 -1.57
C LEU A 9 11.03 31.48 -2.52
N VAL A 10 9.85 31.99 -2.18
CA VAL A 10 9.20 33.07 -2.97
C VAL A 10 10.10 34.30 -3.03
N SER A 11 10.69 34.73 -1.89
CA SER A 11 11.61 35.87 -1.86
C SER A 11 12.89 35.67 -2.69
N LEU A 12 13.25 34.42 -2.99
CA LEU A 12 14.42 34.06 -3.82
C LEU A 12 14.06 33.93 -5.32
N GLY A 13 12.83 34.25 -5.72
CA GLY A 13 12.40 34.27 -7.12
C GLY A 13 11.92 32.91 -7.67
N PHE A 14 11.68 31.92 -6.81
CA PHE A 14 11.11 30.65 -7.27
C PHE A 14 9.63 30.85 -7.67
N PRO A 15 9.24 30.58 -8.92
CA PRO A 15 7.93 30.96 -9.45
C PRO A 15 6.79 30.05 -8.97
N ASN A 16 7.10 28.79 -8.62
CA ASN A 16 6.12 27.77 -8.27
C ASN A 16 6.44 27.19 -6.89
N VAL A 17 6.01 27.87 -5.82
CA VAL A 17 6.20 27.41 -4.44
C VAL A 17 4.89 26.83 -3.90
N TYR A 18 4.86 25.51 -3.75
CA TYR A 18 3.71 24.81 -3.19
C TYR A 18 3.91 24.49 -1.72
N ARG A 19 2.88 24.76 -0.91
CA ARG A 19 2.84 24.34 0.48
C ARG A 19 1.94 23.12 0.63
N TYR A 20 2.57 21.95 0.76
CA TYR A 20 1.87 20.75 1.23
C TYR A 20 1.52 20.92 2.71
N GLN A 21 0.22 21.06 3.01
CA GLN A 21 -0.26 21.49 4.34
C GLN A 21 -0.05 20.43 5.42
N ALA A 22 -0.26 19.15 5.09
CA ALA A 22 -0.09 18.03 6.03
C ALA A 22 1.38 17.82 6.47
N GLY A 23 2.33 18.44 5.76
CA GLY A 23 3.73 18.51 6.18
C GLY A 23 4.64 17.43 5.58
N ARG A 24 5.92 17.43 5.99
CA ARG A 24 6.95 16.59 5.36
C ARG A 24 6.79 15.10 5.68
N ALA A 25 6.38 14.77 6.91
CA ALA A 25 6.17 13.39 7.30
C ALA A 25 5.04 12.76 6.47
N ASP A 26 3.92 13.47 6.34
CA ASP A 26 2.80 13.00 5.52
C ASP A 26 3.15 12.93 4.03
N TRP A 27 3.95 13.88 3.52
CA TRP A 27 4.48 13.80 2.14
C TRP A 27 5.25 12.49 1.89
N PHE A 28 6.05 12.05 2.86
CA PHE A 28 6.76 10.77 2.77
C PHE A 28 5.81 9.58 2.93
N ALA A 29 4.91 9.61 3.91
CA ALA A 29 3.91 8.57 4.11
C ALA A 29 2.95 8.40 2.92
N ALA A 30 2.78 9.43 2.09
CA ALA A 30 2.04 9.36 0.82
C ALA A 30 2.86 8.75 -0.33
N GLY A 31 4.17 8.50 -0.14
CA GLY A 31 5.06 7.92 -1.15
C GLY A 31 5.48 8.90 -2.24
N PHE A 32 5.41 10.21 -1.98
CA PHE A 32 5.79 11.21 -2.98
C PHE A 32 7.31 11.31 -3.18
N PRO A 33 7.75 11.84 -4.34
CA PRO A 33 9.17 12.00 -4.66
C PRO A 33 9.95 12.77 -3.60
N ARG A 34 11.24 12.43 -3.46
CA ARG A 34 12.15 12.97 -2.44
C ARG A 34 13.50 13.27 -3.08
N GLU A 35 14.17 14.32 -2.61
CA GLU A 35 15.53 14.69 -3.00
C GLU A 35 16.45 14.79 -1.78
N GLY A 36 17.77 14.74 -2.01
CA GLY A 36 18.80 14.84 -0.97
C GLY A 36 19.49 13.50 -0.66
N THR A 37 20.23 13.46 0.45
CA THR A 37 21.09 12.31 0.83
C THR A 37 20.33 10.99 0.99
N GLU A 38 19.05 11.04 1.38
CA GLU A 38 18.19 9.87 1.55
C GLU A 38 17.42 9.47 0.28
N ALA A 39 17.56 10.21 -0.83
CA ALA A 39 16.83 9.94 -2.07
C ALA A 39 17.26 8.62 -2.72
N GLY A 40 18.55 8.26 -2.59
CA GLY A 40 19.08 7.00 -3.11
C GLY A 40 18.75 5.76 -2.27
N MET A 41 18.08 5.92 -1.11
CA MET A 41 17.74 4.80 -0.24
C MET A 41 16.33 4.26 -0.58
N PRO A 42 16.22 3.04 -1.12
CA PRO A 42 14.94 2.46 -1.51
C PRO A 42 13.98 2.30 -0.32
N ARG A 43 12.72 2.65 -0.57
CA ARG A 43 11.59 2.49 0.34
C ARG A 43 10.65 1.41 -0.16
N VAL A 44 9.73 1.00 0.69
CA VAL A 44 8.75 -0.03 0.33
C VAL A 44 7.92 0.36 -0.90
N ALA A 45 7.56 1.64 -1.08
CA ALA A 45 6.80 2.09 -2.24
C ALA A 45 7.58 2.06 -3.56
N ASP A 46 8.91 2.02 -3.51
CA ASP A 46 9.77 1.95 -4.71
C ASP A 46 9.80 0.53 -5.28
N VAL A 47 9.54 -0.48 -4.45
CA VAL A 47 9.62 -1.92 -4.81
C VAL A 47 8.30 -2.67 -4.68
N ALA A 48 7.25 -2.03 -4.12
CA ALA A 48 5.94 -2.65 -3.99
C ALA A 48 5.35 -2.96 -5.37
N GLN A 49 4.78 -4.16 -5.51
CA GLN A 49 3.98 -4.50 -6.68
C GLN A 49 2.69 -3.68 -6.66
N ARG A 50 2.49 -2.84 -7.68
CA ARG A 50 1.33 -1.93 -7.77
C ARG A 50 0.09 -2.61 -8.34
N ASP A 51 0.28 -3.55 -9.27
CA ASP A 51 -0.81 -4.30 -9.88
C ASP A 51 -1.19 -5.48 -8.98
N VAL A 52 -1.94 -5.17 -7.93
CA VAL A 52 -2.47 -6.14 -6.96
C VAL A 52 -3.95 -6.32 -7.25
N PRO A 53 -4.46 -7.56 -7.36
CA PRO A 53 -5.88 -7.79 -7.57
C PRO A 53 -6.70 -7.22 -6.41
N THR A 54 -7.81 -6.56 -6.75
CA THR A 54 -8.71 -5.92 -5.77
C THR A 54 -10.14 -6.40 -5.94
N CYS A 55 -10.92 -6.32 -4.86
CA CYS A 55 -12.37 -6.56 -4.87
C CYS A 55 -13.08 -5.62 -3.88
N ARG A 56 -14.41 -5.61 -3.90
CA ARG A 56 -15.28 -4.85 -3.00
C ARG A 56 -16.01 -5.77 -2.03
N LEU A 57 -16.50 -5.20 -0.93
CA LEU A 57 -17.23 -5.91 0.13
C LEU A 57 -18.47 -6.66 -0.37
N ASP A 58 -19.19 -6.06 -1.32
CA ASP A 58 -20.46 -6.53 -1.85
C ASP A 58 -20.32 -7.54 -2.99
N GLU A 59 -19.12 -7.69 -3.56
CA GLU A 59 -18.85 -8.69 -4.59
C GLU A 59 -19.01 -10.12 -4.04
N ARG A 60 -19.40 -11.03 -4.93
CA ARG A 60 -19.58 -12.45 -4.60
C ARG A 60 -18.26 -13.19 -4.67
N VAL A 61 -18.07 -14.14 -3.75
CA VAL A 61 -16.87 -15.00 -3.70
C VAL A 61 -16.59 -15.67 -5.04
N GLY A 62 -17.63 -16.18 -5.72
CA GLY A 62 -17.48 -16.82 -7.04
C GLY A 62 -16.91 -15.87 -8.09
N ASP A 63 -17.46 -14.65 -8.17
CA ASP A 63 -17.02 -13.65 -9.15
C ASP A 63 -15.58 -13.19 -8.90
N VAL A 64 -15.18 -13.05 -7.64
CA VAL A 64 -13.79 -12.72 -7.27
C VAL A 64 -12.84 -13.85 -7.62
N ARG A 65 -13.21 -15.10 -7.29
CA ARG A 65 -12.43 -16.29 -7.61
C ARG A 65 -12.18 -16.41 -9.10
N ASP A 66 -13.20 -16.21 -9.92
CA ASP A 66 -13.14 -16.45 -11.36
C ASP A 66 -12.34 -15.34 -12.09
N ARG A 67 -12.17 -14.16 -11.47
CA ARG A 67 -11.31 -13.07 -11.97
C ARG A 67 -9.81 -13.26 -11.67
N ARG A 68 -9.42 -14.28 -10.88
CA ARG A 68 -8.05 -14.43 -10.42
C ARG A 68 -7.07 -14.49 -11.61
N PRO A 69 -6.03 -13.62 -11.65
CA PRO A 69 -5.05 -13.64 -12.73
C PRO A 69 -4.13 -14.85 -12.61
N GLY A 70 -4.24 -15.79 -13.57
CA GLY A 70 -3.37 -16.96 -13.68
C GLY A 70 -3.35 -17.86 -12.43
N ALA A 71 -2.26 -18.59 -12.22
CA ALA A 71 -2.04 -19.44 -11.04
C ALA A 71 -1.52 -18.63 -9.82
N GLY A 72 -1.81 -17.33 -9.75
CA GLY A 72 -1.35 -16.44 -8.68
C GLY A 72 -1.84 -16.92 -7.32
N SER A 73 -0.97 -16.85 -6.31
CA SER A 73 -1.28 -17.19 -4.90
C SER A 73 -1.54 -15.96 -4.04
N GLU A 74 -1.54 -14.78 -4.64
CA GLU A 74 -1.77 -13.52 -3.93
C GLU A 74 -3.20 -13.43 -3.38
N PRO A 75 -3.39 -12.68 -2.29
CA PRO A 75 -4.72 -12.30 -1.84
C PRO A 75 -5.34 -11.28 -2.80
N PHE A 76 -6.66 -11.22 -2.79
CA PHE A 76 -7.36 -10.02 -3.23
C PHE A 76 -7.37 -9.00 -2.09
N VAL A 77 -7.09 -7.74 -2.41
CA VAL A 77 -7.23 -6.64 -1.46
C VAL A 77 -8.65 -6.09 -1.55
N VAL A 78 -9.37 -6.11 -0.44
CA VAL A 78 -10.72 -5.55 -0.36
C VAL A 78 -10.59 -4.05 -0.19
N VAL A 79 -11.19 -3.28 -1.10
CA VAL A 79 -11.10 -1.82 -1.10
C VAL A 79 -12.45 -1.14 -1.34
N ASP A 80 -12.58 0.09 -0.88
CA ASP A 80 -13.73 0.95 -1.17
C ASP A 80 -13.60 1.69 -2.53
N GLY A 81 -14.53 2.60 -2.81
CA GLY A 81 -14.52 3.43 -4.03
C GLY A 81 -13.31 4.38 -4.14
N ASN A 82 -12.66 4.72 -3.03
CA ASN A 82 -11.47 5.57 -2.95
C ASN A 82 -10.16 4.75 -2.88
N ARG A 83 -10.25 3.42 -3.02
CA ARG A 83 -9.17 2.45 -2.82
C ARG A 83 -8.61 2.41 -1.39
N VAL A 84 -9.38 2.83 -0.39
CA VAL A 84 -9.05 2.60 1.01
C VAL A 84 -9.16 1.11 1.29
N VAL A 85 -8.14 0.53 1.91
CA VAL A 85 -8.10 -0.89 2.24
C VAL A 85 -9.06 -1.18 3.40
N LEU A 86 -9.92 -2.17 3.20
CA LEU A 86 -10.90 -2.65 4.19
C LEU A 86 -10.54 -4.05 4.70
N GLY A 87 -9.83 -4.85 3.89
CA GLY A 87 -9.55 -6.24 4.22
C GLY A 87 -8.67 -6.96 3.20
N LEU A 88 -8.43 -8.24 3.46
CA LEU A 88 -7.79 -9.19 2.55
C LEU A 88 -8.67 -10.44 2.39
N VAL A 89 -8.68 -11.02 1.19
CA VAL A 89 -9.26 -12.33 0.93
C VAL A 89 -8.19 -13.22 0.30
N ASP A 90 -7.75 -14.22 1.07
CA ASP A 90 -6.80 -15.22 0.59
C ASP A 90 -7.47 -16.22 -0.36
N ALA A 91 -6.63 -16.95 -1.11
CA ALA A 91 -7.09 -17.96 -2.07
C ALA A 91 -8.02 -19.00 -1.46
N GLU A 92 -7.75 -19.40 -0.21
CA GLU A 92 -8.51 -20.43 0.49
C GLU A 92 -9.92 -19.94 0.85
N ALA A 93 -10.07 -18.69 1.27
CA ALA A 93 -11.38 -18.09 1.54
C ALA A 93 -12.29 -18.02 0.29
N LEU A 94 -11.68 -18.01 -0.91
CA LEU A 94 -12.41 -18.01 -2.19
C LEU A 94 -12.93 -19.41 -2.61
N THR A 95 -12.60 -20.46 -1.87
CA THR A 95 -13.08 -21.83 -2.16
C THR A 95 -14.45 -22.15 -1.54
N GLY A 96 -14.97 -21.26 -0.70
CA GLY A 96 -16.27 -21.41 -0.04
C GLY A 96 -17.48 -21.21 -0.95
N ASP A 97 -18.63 -20.98 -0.33
CA ASP A 97 -19.90 -20.74 -1.04
C ASP A 97 -19.78 -19.54 -2.01
N PRO A 98 -19.96 -19.76 -3.33
CA PRO A 98 -19.79 -18.71 -4.33
C PRO A 98 -20.78 -17.56 -4.20
N THR A 99 -21.91 -17.75 -3.52
CA THR A 99 -22.95 -16.73 -3.33
C THR A 99 -22.72 -15.84 -2.10
N THR A 100 -21.75 -16.20 -1.26
CA THR A 100 -21.41 -15.42 -0.06
C THR A 100 -20.74 -14.08 -0.47
N PRO A 101 -21.12 -12.93 0.15
CA PRO A 101 -20.39 -11.67 -0.04
C PRO A 101 -18.96 -11.73 0.52
N VAL A 102 -18.03 -11.06 -0.17
CA VAL A 102 -16.63 -10.90 0.26
C VAL A 102 -16.49 -10.43 1.70
N GLU A 103 -17.32 -9.48 2.12
CA GLU A 103 -17.33 -8.93 3.49
C GLU A 103 -17.37 -10.02 4.58
N ARG A 104 -18.04 -11.14 4.33
CA ARG A 104 -18.21 -12.21 5.32
C ARG A 104 -17.03 -13.17 5.41
N VAL A 105 -16.16 -13.19 4.40
CA VAL A 105 -15.03 -14.12 4.32
C VAL A 105 -13.68 -13.42 4.38
N MET A 106 -13.65 -12.09 4.27
CA MET A 106 -12.42 -11.32 4.35
C MET A 106 -11.83 -11.34 5.76
N GLN A 107 -10.51 -11.22 5.83
CA GLN A 107 -9.80 -10.81 7.04
C GLN A 107 -9.82 -9.28 7.12
N PRO A 108 -10.44 -8.68 8.16
CA PRO A 108 -10.44 -7.24 8.35
C PRO A 108 -9.07 -6.73 8.83
N ASP A 109 -8.86 -5.43 8.70
CA ASP A 109 -7.72 -4.69 9.29
C ASP A 109 -6.32 -5.29 9.01
N PRO A 110 -5.96 -5.50 7.73
CA PRO A 110 -4.66 -6.05 7.39
C PRO A 110 -3.54 -5.09 7.79
N VAL A 111 -2.46 -5.64 8.35
CA VAL A 111 -1.28 -4.84 8.66
C VAL A 111 -0.66 -4.34 7.34
N SER A 112 -0.25 -3.07 7.34
CA SER A 112 0.40 -2.44 6.20
C SER A 112 1.62 -1.62 6.62
N PHE A 113 2.58 -1.51 5.72
CA PHE A 113 3.66 -0.54 5.82
C PHE A 113 3.25 0.79 5.21
N ARG A 114 3.79 1.88 5.76
CA ARG A 114 3.76 3.17 5.08
C ARG A 114 4.76 3.19 3.93
N PRO A 115 4.44 3.85 2.80
CA PRO A 115 5.30 4.03 1.64
C PRO A 115 6.77 4.40 1.92
N ASP A 116 7.02 5.16 2.97
CA ASP A 116 8.34 5.70 3.34
C ASP A 116 9.18 4.81 4.24
N VAL A 117 8.67 3.66 4.69
CA VAL A 117 9.45 2.67 5.43
C VAL A 117 10.64 2.23 4.59
N ARG A 118 11.84 2.17 5.18
CA ARG A 118 13.03 1.72 4.45
C ARG A 118 12.93 0.24 4.15
N ILE A 119 13.32 -0.15 2.93
CA ILE A 119 13.26 -1.57 2.58
C ILE A 119 14.15 -2.44 3.47
N GLY A 120 15.29 -1.91 3.95
CA GLY A 120 16.19 -2.60 4.87
C GLY A 120 15.60 -2.87 6.26
N GLU A 121 14.50 -2.21 6.63
CA GLU A 121 13.85 -2.36 7.94
C GLU A 121 12.78 -3.47 7.92
N THR A 122 12.29 -3.88 6.74
CA THR A 122 11.19 -4.86 6.63
C THR A 122 11.56 -6.33 6.86
N PRO A 123 12.79 -6.84 6.60
CA PRO A 123 13.08 -8.28 6.72
C PRO A 123 12.83 -8.84 8.12
N GLN A 124 13.10 -8.06 9.16
CA GLN A 124 12.85 -8.47 10.56
C GLN A 124 11.35 -8.66 10.83
N TYR A 125 10.50 -7.79 10.26
CA TYR A 125 9.05 -7.91 10.39
C TYR A 125 8.56 -9.20 9.74
N PHE A 126 8.94 -9.46 8.48
CA PHE A 126 8.56 -10.68 7.78
C PHE A 126 9.02 -11.93 8.53
N LYS A 127 10.27 -11.95 9.04
CA LYS A 127 10.79 -13.06 9.83
C LYS A 127 10.03 -13.26 11.14
N LYS A 128 9.75 -12.17 11.87
CA LYS A 128 9.06 -12.22 13.17
C LYS A 128 7.62 -12.71 13.04
N HIS A 129 6.92 -12.29 11.99
CA HIS A 129 5.50 -12.58 11.80
C HIS A 129 5.24 -13.79 10.89
N GLY A 130 6.27 -14.37 10.27
CA GLY A 130 6.13 -15.55 9.40
C GLY A 130 5.29 -15.29 8.15
N VAL A 131 5.11 -14.03 7.75
CA VAL A 131 4.31 -13.65 6.58
C VAL A 131 5.18 -13.60 5.33
N ARG A 132 4.58 -13.84 4.15
CA ARG A 132 5.28 -13.80 2.85
C ARG A 132 5.11 -12.47 2.10
N HIS A 133 4.12 -11.71 2.52
CA HIS A 133 3.68 -10.47 1.87
C HIS A 133 3.06 -9.54 2.92
N THR A 134 3.04 -8.25 2.63
CA THR A 134 2.42 -7.21 3.48
C THR A 134 1.95 -6.07 2.59
N LEU A 135 0.83 -5.45 2.92
CA LEU A 135 0.30 -4.32 2.17
C LEU A 135 1.19 -3.08 2.34
N VAL A 136 1.13 -2.18 1.37
CA VAL A 136 1.66 -0.83 1.46
C VAL A 136 0.51 0.14 1.27
N THR A 137 0.27 1.02 2.25
CA THR A 137 -0.84 1.99 2.25
C THR A 137 -0.40 3.38 2.67
N THR A 138 -1.01 4.41 2.08
CA THR A 138 -0.80 5.80 2.52
C THR A 138 -1.28 6.02 3.95
N SER A 139 -0.99 7.18 4.55
CA SER A 139 -1.51 7.59 5.87
C SER A 139 -3.02 7.39 6.00
N ASP A 140 -3.77 7.68 4.94
CA ASP A 140 -5.23 7.55 4.86
C ASP A 140 -5.72 6.12 4.54
N GLY A 141 -4.82 5.14 4.49
CA GLY A 141 -5.16 3.73 4.23
C GLY A 141 -5.40 3.39 2.75
N VAL A 142 -5.07 4.31 1.83
CA VAL A 142 -5.21 4.08 0.39
C VAL A 142 -4.16 3.08 -0.10
N LEU A 143 -4.59 2.07 -0.86
CA LEU A 143 -3.72 1.02 -1.39
C LEU A 143 -2.63 1.59 -2.32
N VAL A 144 -1.37 1.38 -1.97
CA VAL A 144 -0.21 1.68 -2.83
C VAL A 144 0.25 0.42 -3.56
N GLY A 145 0.25 -0.73 -2.88
CA GLY A 145 0.62 -2.01 -3.47
C GLY A 145 0.88 -3.10 -2.44
N LEU A 146 1.54 -4.17 -2.89
CA LEU A 146 1.90 -5.31 -2.07
C LEU A 146 3.43 -5.48 -2.05
N LEU A 147 4.00 -5.54 -0.86
CA LEU A 147 5.40 -5.88 -0.65
C LEU A 147 5.55 -7.39 -0.44
N ARG A 148 6.57 -7.99 -1.06
CA ARG A 148 6.92 -9.40 -0.88
C ARG A 148 8.33 -9.54 -0.37
N LEU A 149 8.60 -10.62 0.36
CA LEU A 149 9.97 -11.07 0.54
C LEU A 149 10.53 -11.51 -0.84
N PRO A 150 11.75 -11.11 -1.20
CA PRO A 150 12.47 -11.73 -2.31
C PRO A 150 12.52 -13.24 -2.08
N LYS A 151 12.28 -14.04 -3.12
CA LYS A 151 12.57 -15.47 -3.05
C LYS A 151 14.08 -15.59 -2.81
N THR A 152 14.48 -16.09 -1.65
CA THR A 152 15.85 -16.57 -1.46
C THR A 152 16.05 -17.69 -2.49
N GLY A 153 16.96 -17.47 -3.44
CA GLY A 153 17.37 -18.49 -4.40
C GLY A 153 18.09 -19.65 -3.75
#